data_AF-A0A3R8KT74-F1
#
_entry.id   AF-A0A3R8KT74-F1
#
_cell.length_a   1.000
_cell.length_b   1.000
_cell.length_c   1.000
_cell.angle_alpha   90.00
_cell.angle_beta   90.00
_cell.angle_gamma   90.00
#
_symmetry.space_group_name_H-M   'P 1'
#
loop_
_entity.id
_entity.type
_entity.pdbx_description
1 polymer ?
#
loop_
_entity_poly.entity_id
_entity_poly.type
_entity_poly.pdbx_seq_one_letter_code
_entity_poly.pdbx_strand_id
1 'polypeptide(L)'
;MSVSEAKRKGLTGKKILFFSPAFFGYEDKIKNKMLELGAEVDSYDVRSVVSAFERSVLKMNQNIFKRRTEKYYAKILSGIKTKKYDYVFFIKCDMPTERILKIFRKCFKNAKFCLHMWDSIENIPGIENKFKYFDFISSFDRLDCETYPELHFRPLYFCDEYRREEKRTEEYDYDLCFIGTIHSDRWKILKELKRQSEEKNLRIFYYPYLQSKFIYYFYRFIKPEFWDSTIDEFYFEKLSGDMISKKVDKSKIVIDIQHPRQNGLTIRTIEMIGMNKKMITTNQDIRNYDFYNPENICILNRRKPALNMNFKSDYMTLDKALYNKYSLESWIYEVLGNEK
;
A
#
# COMPACT_ATOMS: atom_id res chain seq x y z
N MET A 1 -21.98 24.81 -13.80
CA MET A 1 -21.11 24.17 -12.79
C MET A 1 -21.51 22.71 -12.68
N SER A 2 -20.64 21.80 -13.13
CA SER A 2 -20.93 20.37 -13.08
C SER A 2 -20.90 19.87 -11.63
N VAL A 3 -21.62 18.77 -11.36
CA VAL A 3 -21.58 18.04 -10.08
C VAL A 3 -20.13 17.65 -9.69
N SER A 4 -19.20 17.60 -10.65
CA SER A 4 -17.76 17.36 -10.39
C SER A 4 -16.99 18.57 -9.82
N GLU A 5 -17.39 19.81 -10.09
CA GLU A 5 -16.73 21.01 -9.54
C GLU A 5 -17.16 21.31 -8.10
N ALA A 6 -18.41 21.00 -7.75
CA ALA A 6 -18.90 21.13 -6.38
C ALA A 6 -18.29 20.05 -5.44
N LYS A 7 -18.00 18.85 -5.95
CA LYS A 7 -17.41 17.74 -5.19
C LYS A 7 -15.90 17.91 -4.90
N ARG A 8 -15.16 18.59 -5.79
CA ARG A 8 -13.75 18.97 -5.56
C ARG A 8 -13.53 19.93 -4.38
N LYS A 9 -14.59 20.53 -3.82
CA LYS A 9 -14.52 21.45 -2.67
C LYS A 9 -14.57 20.76 -1.30
N GLY A 10 -14.69 19.43 -1.22
CA GLY A 10 -15.02 18.73 0.04
C GLY A 10 -14.01 18.88 1.19
N LEU A 11 -12.73 19.14 0.88
CA LEU A 11 -11.67 19.32 1.89
C LEU A 11 -11.16 20.76 2.02
N THR A 12 -11.66 21.68 1.20
CA THR A 12 -11.20 23.07 1.21
C THR A 12 -11.44 23.71 2.58
N GLY A 13 -10.37 24.18 3.22
CA GLY A 13 -10.38 24.78 4.56
C GLY A 13 -10.54 23.80 5.71
N LYS A 14 -10.60 22.48 5.45
CA LYS A 14 -10.69 21.46 6.49
C LYS A 14 -9.34 21.26 7.16
N LYS A 15 -9.34 21.14 8.50
CA LYS A 15 -8.14 20.90 9.29
C LYS A 15 -8.02 19.43 9.65
N ILE A 16 -6.96 18.78 9.21
CA ILE A 16 -6.73 17.34 9.39
C ILE A 16 -5.48 17.13 10.24
N LEU A 17 -5.66 16.46 11.38
CA LEU A 17 -4.55 15.90 12.15
C LEU A 17 -4.28 14.48 11.62
N PHE A 18 -3.14 14.30 10.97
CA PHE A 18 -2.81 13.08 10.24
C PHE A 18 -1.67 12.30 10.91
N PHE A 19 -1.91 11.01 11.15
CA PHE A 19 -0.91 10.08 11.65
C PHE A 19 -0.72 8.95 10.65
N SER A 20 0.52 8.73 10.20
CA SER A 20 0.84 7.64 9.27
C SER A 20 2.25 7.13 9.52
N PRO A 21 2.53 5.83 9.33
CA PRO A 21 3.90 5.35 9.40
C PRO A 21 4.68 5.84 8.19
N ALA A 22 5.92 6.31 8.39
CA ALA A 22 6.77 6.59 7.24
C ALA A 22 7.06 5.30 6.45
N PHE A 23 6.63 5.24 5.19
CA PHE A 23 6.64 4.05 4.35
C PHE A 23 6.83 4.43 2.88
N PHE A 24 8.08 4.40 2.42
CA PHE A 24 8.45 4.67 1.02
C PHE A 24 7.90 6.00 0.46
N GLY A 25 7.66 6.99 1.32
CA GLY A 25 7.16 8.31 0.93
C GLY A 25 5.65 8.37 0.66
N TYR A 26 4.90 7.29 0.87
CA TYR A 26 3.44 7.29 0.71
C TYR A 26 2.75 8.23 1.71
N GLU A 27 3.28 8.33 2.92
CA GLU A 27 2.85 9.29 3.94
C GLU A 27 2.87 10.74 3.43
N ASP A 28 3.92 11.11 2.70
CA ASP A 28 4.07 12.45 2.15
C ASP A 28 3.14 12.65 0.95
N LYS A 29 2.97 11.62 0.10
CA LYS A 29 2.02 11.68 -1.04
C LYS A 29 0.58 11.89 -0.58
N ILE A 30 0.15 11.18 0.47
CA ILE A 30 -1.19 11.35 1.06
C ILE A 30 -1.34 12.76 1.64
N LYS A 31 -0.36 13.22 2.43
CA LYS A 31 -0.35 14.57 2.99
C LYS A 31 -0.45 15.63 1.89
N ASN A 32 0.40 15.53 0.87
CA ASN A 32 0.44 16.50 -0.23
C ASN A 32 -0.86 16.49 -1.02
N LYS A 33 -1.44 15.31 -1.30
CA LYS A 33 -2.75 15.26 -1.95
C LYS A 33 -3.86 15.89 -1.10
N MET A 34 -3.87 15.70 0.22
CA MET A 34 -4.83 16.41 1.09
C MET A 34 -4.65 17.93 1.03
N LEU A 35 -3.40 18.43 1.02
CA LEU A 35 -3.10 19.86 0.84
C LEU A 35 -3.58 20.39 -0.52
N GLU A 36 -3.34 19.63 -1.61
CA GLU A 36 -3.81 19.97 -2.96
C GLU A 36 -5.34 20.02 -3.06
N LEU A 37 -6.05 19.17 -2.29
CA LEU A 37 -7.51 19.20 -2.17
C LEU A 37 -8.02 20.34 -1.26
N GLY A 38 -7.12 21.19 -0.78
CA GLY A 38 -7.40 22.42 -0.04
C GLY A 38 -7.48 22.26 1.48
N ALA A 39 -7.07 21.11 2.04
CA ALA A 39 -7.00 20.94 3.48
C ALA A 39 -5.78 21.65 4.09
N GLU A 40 -5.86 21.98 5.37
CA GLU A 40 -4.70 22.23 6.22
C GLU A 40 -4.34 20.94 6.96
N VAL A 41 -3.08 20.49 6.89
CA VAL A 41 -2.67 19.19 7.45
C VAL A 41 -1.51 19.32 8.43
N ASP A 42 -1.76 18.94 9.69
CA ASP A 42 -0.72 18.69 10.68
C ASP A 42 -0.41 17.18 10.68
N SER A 43 0.79 16.79 10.23
CA SER A 43 1.16 15.39 10.00
C SER A 43 2.26 14.91 10.95
N TYR A 44 2.12 13.71 11.48
CA TYR A 44 3.09 13.08 12.38
C TYR A 44 3.29 11.60 12.03
N ASP A 45 4.48 11.06 12.32
CA ASP A 45 4.70 9.62 12.24
C ASP A 45 3.85 8.93 13.32
N VAL A 46 3.04 7.93 12.96
CA VAL A 46 2.26 7.17 13.95
C VAL A 46 3.18 6.36 14.89
N ARG A 47 4.42 6.11 14.46
CA ARG A 47 5.37 5.28 15.18
C ARG A 47 6.15 6.10 16.20
N SER A 48 6.00 5.75 17.47
CA SER A 48 6.86 6.25 18.55
C SER A 48 8.24 5.57 18.56
N VAL A 49 8.38 4.47 17.80
CA VAL A 49 9.55 3.61 17.72
C VAL A 49 9.84 3.29 16.24
N VAL A 50 11.02 3.68 15.75
CA VAL A 50 11.36 3.58 14.32
C VAL A 50 12.32 2.43 13.99
N SER A 51 13.10 1.94 14.96
CA SER A 51 14.07 0.86 14.74
C SER A 51 13.38 -0.42 14.29
N ALA A 52 13.92 -1.07 13.25
CA ALA A 52 13.37 -2.32 12.73
C ALA A 52 13.37 -3.43 13.81
N PHE A 53 14.42 -3.50 14.63
CA PHE A 53 14.51 -4.46 15.73
C PHE A 53 13.45 -4.19 16.80
N GLU A 54 13.36 -2.94 17.28
CA GLU A 54 12.39 -2.58 18.32
C GLU A 54 10.94 -2.79 17.84
N ARG A 55 10.64 -2.54 16.55
CA ARG A 55 9.33 -2.83 15.96
C ARG A 55 9.02 -4.33 15.92
N SER A 56 10.02 -5.18 15.69
CA SER A 56 9.82 -6.63 15.78
C SER A 56 9.49 -7.05 17.21
N VAL A 57 10.10 -6.43 18.22
CA VAL A 57 9.77 -6.68 19.63
C VAL A 57 8.34 -6.24 19.97
N LEU A 58 7.85 -5.14 19.39
CA LEU A 58 6.45 -4.70 19.56
C LEU A 58 5.42 -5.73 19.06
N LYS A 59 5.77 -6.53 18.06
CA LYS A 59 4.90 -7.63 17.59
C LYS A 59 4.76 -8.75 18.64
N MET A 60 5.77 -8.91 19.51
CA MET A 60 5.75 -9.90 20.59
C MET A 60 5.09 -9.34 21.85
N ASN A 61 5.33 -8.07 22.17
CA ASN A 61 4.72 -7.39 23.32
C ASN A 61 4.53 -5.90 23.06
N GLN A 62 3.30 -5.50 22.79
CA GLN A 62 2.95 -4.10 22.50
C GLN A 62 3.14 -3.15 23.70
N ASN A 63 3.19 -3.67 24.92
CA ASN A 63 3.33 -2.86 26.13
C ASN A 63 4.79 -2.47 26.44
N ILE A 64 5.77 -3.08 25.78
CA ILE A 64 7.19 -2.91 26.13
C ILE A 64 7.66 -1.45 26.00
N PHE A 65 7.15 -0.71 25.01
CA PHE A 65 7.48 0.70 24.78
C PHE A 65 6.37 1.67 25.21
N LYS A 66 5.40 1.20 26.01
CA LYS A 66 4.23 2.01 26.41
C LYS A 66 4.60 3.40 26.93
N ARG A 67 5.56 3.50 27.86
CA ARG A 67 6.01 4.80 28.41
C ARG A 67 6.62 5.73 27.35
N ARG A 68 7.38 5.18 26.39
CA ARG A 68 7.97 5.95 25.28
C ARG A 68 6.89 6.45 24.33
N THR A 69 5.91 5.60 24.02
CA THR A 69 4.72 5.98 23.24
C THR A 69 3.92 7.09 23.92
N GLU A 70 3.59 6.96 25.20
CA GLU A 70 2.85 7.99 25.96
C GLU A 70 3.58 9.33 25.94
N LYS A 71 4.91 9.34 26.16
CA LYS A 71 5.73 10.56 26.07
C LYS A 71 5.72 11.17 24.67
N TYR A 72 5.82 10.35 23.63
CA TYR A 72 5.80 10.79 22.23
C TYR A 72 4.49 11.51 21.88
N TYR A 73 3.35 10.88 22.16
CA TYR A 73 2.03 11.46 21.89
C TYR A 73 1.69 12.65 22.80
N ALA A 74 2.17 12.66 24.06
CA ALA A 74 2.04 13.82 24.92
C ALA A 74 2.79 15.05 24.39
N LYS A 75 3.99 14.86 23.82
CA LYS A 75 4.76 15.92 23.17
C LYS A 75 4.06 16.45 21.91
N ILE A 76 3.46 15.58 21.11
CA ILE A 76 2.66 16.01 19.96
C ILE A 76 1.48 16.85 20.45
N LEU A 77 0.70 16.30 21.40
CA LEU A 77 -0.50 16.94 21.92
C LEU A 77 -0.21 18.33 22.50
N SER A 78 0.91 18.54 23.21
CA SER A 78 1.24 19.84 23.77
C SER A 78 1.39 20.95 22.71
N GLY A 79 1.85 20.60 21.51
CA GLY A 79 2.01 21.52 20.38
C GLY A 79 0.72 21.79 19.59
N ILE A 80 -0.31 20.94 19.73
CA ILE A 80 -1.54 21.03 18.93
C ILE A 80 -2.84 21.16 19.75
N LYS A 81 -2.78 21.08 21.08
CA LYS A 81 -3.96 21.06 21.96
C LYS A 81 -4.89 22.28 21.83
N THR A 82 -4.39 23.43 21.35
CA THR A 82 -5.16 24.65 21.16
C THR A 82 -5.78 24.74 19.76
N LYS A 83 -5.35 23.89 18.83
CA LYS A 83 -5.90 23.83 17.47
C LYS A 83 -7.22 23.09 17.47
N LYS A 84 -8.07 23.43 16.50
CA LYS A 84 -9.30 22.70 16.18
C LYS A 84 -9.07 21.90 14.91
N TYR A 85 -9.56 20.68 14.89
CA TYR A 85 -9.51 19.80 13.72
C TYR A 85 -10.92 19.39 13.34
N ASP A 86 -11.16 19.25 12.04
CA ASP A 86 -12.34 18.61 11.49
C ASP A 86 -12.16 17.08 11.48
N TYR A 87 -10.93 16.61 11.25
CA TYR A 87 -10.59 15.20 11.19
C TYR A 87 -9.35 14.87 12.00
N VAL A 88 -9.37 13.72 12.69
CA VAL A 88 -8.17 13.06 13.21
C VAL A 88 -8.05 11.73 12.48
N PHE A 89 -7.10 11.65 11.55
CA PHE A 89 -6.97 10.52 10.64
C PHE A 89 -5.71 9.70 10.97
N PHE A 90 -5.91 8.42 11.27
CA PHE A 90 -4.84 7.46 11.50
C PHE A 90 -4.76 6.46 10.35
N ILE A 91 -3.56 6.27 9.83
CA ILE A 91 -3.17 5.09 9.07
C ILE A 91 -2.37 4.20 10.01
N LYS A 92 -2.81 2.94 10.16
CA LYS A 92 -2.17 1.93 11.02
C LYS A 92 -2.01 2.40 12.48
N CYS A 93 -3.03 2.16 13.31
CA CYS A 93 -3.06 2.57 14.73
C CYS A 93 -2.47 1.52 15.69
N ASP A 94 -1.33 0.92 15.34
CA ASP A 94 -0.69 -0.14 16.15
C ASP A 94 -0.05 0.39 17.44
N MET A 95 0.67 1.52 17.38
CA MET A 95 1.40 2.07 18.54
C MET A 95 0.59 2.91 19.53
N PRO A 96 -0.37 3.78 19.13
CA PRO A 96 -1.17 4.54 20.09
C PRO A 96 -1.85 3.64 21.13
N THR A 97 -1.79 4.03 22.40
CA THR A 97 -2.50 3.32 23.48
C THR A 97 -3.96 3.78 23.53
N GLU A 98 -4.83 2.97 24.14
CA GLU A 98 -6.21 3.40 24.44
C GLU A 98 -6.26 4.67 25.29
N ARG A 99 -5.28 4.85 26.20
CA ARG A 99 -5.16 6.07 27.02
C ARG A 99 -4.92 7.30 26.14
N ILE A 100 -4.01 7.22 25.17
CA ILE A 100 -3.73 8.29 24.21
C ILE A 100 -4.99 8.61 23.41
N LEU A 101 -5.65 7.59 22.84
CA LEU A 101 -6.86 7.80 22.04
C LEU A 101 -7.99 8.43 22.85
N LYS A 102 -8.18 8.02 24.11
CA LYS A 102 -9.14 8.63 25.03
C LYS A 102 -8.83 10.10 25.32
N ILE A 103 -7.55 10.47 25.47
CA ILE A 103 -7.13 11.86 25.66
C ILE A 103 -7.40 12.66 24.39
N PHE A 104 -7.02 12.13 23.22
CA PHE A 104 -7.21 12.78 21.93
C PHE A 104 -8.70 13.02 21.65
N ARG A 105 -9.58 12.05 21.91
CA ARG A 105 -11.03 12.23 21.78
C ARG A 105 -11.58 13.34 22.67
N LYS A 106 -11.06 13.49 23.90
CA LYS A 106 -11.45 14.60 24.78
C LYS A 106 -10.97 15.96 24.27
N CYS A 107 -9.74 16.03 23.78
CA CYS A 107 -9.16 17.28 23.26
C CYS A 107 -9.81 17.72 21.94
N PHE A 108 -10.12 16.78 21.06
CA PHE A 108 -10.63 17.05 19.71
C PHE A 108 -12.09 16.57 19.57
N LYS A 109 -12.94 16.95 20.53
CA LYS A 109 -14.33 16.46 20.67
C LYS A 109 -15.24 16.68 19.46
N ASN A 110 -14.94 17.64 18.61
CA ASN A 110 -15.71 17.96 17.41
C ASN A 110 -15.13 17.33 16.13
N ALA A 111 -13.95 16.72 16.21
CA ALA A 111 -13.30 16.11 15.07
C ALA A 111 -13.86 14.71 14.83
N LYS A 112 -14.02 14.34 13.55
CA LYS A 112 -14.30 12.97 13.14
C LYS A 112 -13.00 12.16 13.19
N PHE A 113 -13.00 11.07 13.95
CA PHE A 113 -11.85 10.17 14.08
C PHE A 113 -11.96 9.07 13.04
N CYS A 114 -10.99 9.01 12.15
CA CYS A 114 -10.94 8.05 11.05
C CYS A 114 -9.73 7.14 11.22
N LEU A 115 -9.93 5.84 11.01
CA LEU A 115 -8.86 4.85 10.98
C LEU A 115 -8.90 4.10 9.64
N HIS A 116 -7.75 4.04 8.97
CA HIS A 116 -7.54 3.14 7.85
C HIS A 116 -6.44 2.13 8.17
N MET A 117 -6.77 0.85 8.05
CA MET A 117 -5.85 -0.25 8.27
C MET A 117 -5.07 -0.56 6.98
N TRP A 118 -3.74 -0.51 7.07
CA TRP A 118 -2.78 -0.91 6.03
C TRP A 118 -2.11 -2.27 6.33
N ASP A 119 -2.50 -2.90 7.42
CA ASP A 119 -2.01 -4.21 7.85
C ASP A 119 -3.23 -5.00 8.30
N SER A 120 -3.23 -6.30 8.05
CA SER A 120 -4.34 -7.15 8.44
C SER A 120 -4.52 -7.13 9.97
N ILE A 121 -5.76 -7.24 10.46
CA ILE A 121 -6.05 -7.15 11.90
C ILE A 121 -5.23 -8.17 12.71
N GLU A 122 -5.07 -9.39 12.19
CA GLU A 122 -4.26 -10.45 12.81
C GLU A 122 -2.79 -10.07 13.05
N ASN A 123 -2.25 -9.12 12.28
CA ASN A 123 -0.85 -8.68 12.42
C ASN A 123 -0.67 -7.66 13.56
N ILE A 124 -1.76 -7.15 14.13
CA ILE A 124 -1.75 -6.13 15.19
C ILE A 124 -2.63 -6.60 16.36
N PRO A 125 -2.11 -7.49 17.23
CA PRO A 125 -2.89 -8.04 18.34
C PRO A 125 -3.58 -6.96 19.20
N GLY A 126 -4.89 -7.08 19.47
CA GLY A 126 -5.60 -6.16 20.36
C GLY A 126 -5.94 -4.80 19.74
N ILE A 127 -5.76 -4.61 18.43
CA ILE A 127 -6.16 -3.39 17.71
C ILE A 127 -7.67 -3.14 17.79
N GLU A 128 -8.47 -4.20 17.84
CA GLU A 128 -9.93 -4.19 17.95
C GLU A 128 -10.41 -3.44 19.21
N ASN A 129 -9.63 -3.48 20.31
CA ASN A 129 -9.94 -2.73 21.52
C ASN A 129 -9.95 -1.21 21.31
N LYS A 130 -9.30 -0.74 20.22
CA LYS A 130 -9.20 0.66 19.85
C LYS A 130 -10.32 1.13 18.94
N PHE A 131 -11.10 0.23 18.33
CA PHE A 131 -12.14 0.58 17.35
C PHE A 131 -13.17 1.58 17.92
N LYS A 132 -13.57 1.41 19.19
CA LYS A 132 -14.49 2.30 19.91
C LYS A 132 -14.07 3.78 20.00
N TYR A 133 -12.84 4.13 19.62
CA TYR A 133 -12.36 5.52 19.60
C TYR A 133 -12.49 6.19 18.23
N PHE A 134 -12.94 5.47 17.20
CA PHE A 134 -13.06 5.96 15.85
C PHE A 134 -14.52 6.03 15.42
N ASP A 135 -14.87 7.08 14.67
CA ASP A 135 -16.20 7.26 14.10
C ASP A 135 -16.33 6.58 12.73
N PHE A 136 -15.20 6.34 12.06
CA PHE A 136 -15.15 5.61 10.79
C PHE A 136 -13.88 4.76 10.71
N ILE A 137 -14.03 3.47 10.38
CA ILE A 137 -12.91 2.54 10.28
C ILE A 137 -12.98 1.84 8.92
N SER A 138 -11.86 1.78 8.23
CA SER A 138 -11.75 1.07 6.96
C SER A 138 -10.51 0.18 6.93
N SER A 139 -10.55 -0.86 6.09
CA SER A 139 -9.41 -1.76 5.87
C SER A 139 -9.20 -2.04 4.39
N PHE A 140 -7.92 -2.19 4.03
CA PHE A 140 -7.52 -2.68 2.71
C PHE A 140 -7.72 -4.19 2.52
N ASP A 141 -7.86 -4.94 3.62
CA ASP A 141 -8.02 -6.39 3.60
C ASP A 141 -9.52 -6.76 3.61
N ARG A 142 -9.97 -7.43 2.56
CA ARG A 142 -11.36 -7.83 2.37
C ARG A 142 -11.82 -8.81 3.46
N LEU A 143 -10.96 -9.74 3.85
CA LEU A 143 -11.32 -10.77 4.84
C LEU A 143 -11.48 -10.16 6.24
N ASP A 144 -10.72 -9.11 6.55
CA ASP A 144 -10.91 -8.36 7.79
C ASP A 144 -12.30 -7.71 7.80
N CYS A 145 -12.73 -7.11 6.69
CA CYS A 145 -14.06 -6.49 6.59
C CYS A 145 -15.22 -7.50 6.62
N GLU A 146 -14.98 -8.74 6.22
CA GLU A 146 -15.96 -9.82 6.37
C GLU A 146 -16.04 -10.31 7.82
N THR A 147 -14.93 -10.23 8.55
CA THR A 147 -14.82 -10.69 9.94
C THR A 147 -15.32 -9.63 10.93
N TYR A 148 -15.07 -8.35 10.67
CA TYR A 148 -15.36 -7.24 11.56
C TYR A 148 -16.37 -6.28 10.90
N PRO A 149 -17.66 -6.32 11.30
CA PRO A 149 -18.72 -5.52 10.69
C PRO A 149 -18.50 -3.99 10.76
N GLU A 150 -17.68 -3.52 11.70
CA GLU A 150 -17.34 -2.10 11.84
C GLU A 150 -16.35 -1.60 10.78
N LEU A 151 -15.71 -2.51 10.03
CA LEU A 151 -14.71 -2.17 9.03
C LEU A 151 -15.32 -2.02 7.64
N HIS A 152 -15.19 -0.83 7.07
CA HIS A 152 -15.54 -0.58 5.67
C HIS A 152 -14.41 -1.04 4.74
N PHE A 153 -14.74 -1.89 3.76
CA PHE A 153 -13.75 -2.33 2.79
C PHE A 153 -13.35 -1.18 1.87
N ARG A 154 -12.06 -0.84 1.90
CA ARG A 154 -11.47 0.18 1.04
C ARG A 154 -10.09 -0.28 0.59
N PRO A 155 -9.92 -0.75 -0.65
CA PRO A 155 -8.62 -1.11 -1.18
C PRO A 155 -7.61 0.05 -1.15
N LEU A 156 -6.35 -0.29 -1.43
CA LEU A 156 -5.30 0.71 -1.65
C LEU A 156 -5.58 1.57 -2.90
N TYR A 157 -4.65 2.44 -3.24
CA TYR A 157 -4.82 3.47 -4.27
C TYR A 157 -3.58 3.61 -5.15
N PHE A 158 -3.73 4.21 -6.33
CA PHE A 158 -2.61 4.70 -7.12
C PHE A 158 -2.40 6.20 -6.93
N CYS A 159 -1.13 6.61 -6.87
CA CYS A 159 -0.73 8.01 -6.85
C CYS A 159 -0.68 8.58 -8.27
N ASP A 160 -0.63 9.91 -8.42
CA ASP A 160 -0.79 10.55 -9.73
C ASP A 160 0.34 10.26 -10.72
N GLU A 161 1.55 9.99 -10.24
CA GLU A 161 2.67 9.56 -11.10
C GLU A 161 2.41 8.24 -11.82
N TYR A 162 1.44 7.46 -11.34
CA TYR A 162 0.98 6.22 -11.96
C TYR A 162 -0.28 6.41 -12.80
N ARG A 163 -0.91 7.59 -12.79
CA ARG A 163 -2.09 7.86 -13.60
C ARG A 163 -1.71 7.92 -15.08
N ARG A 164 -2.50 7.25 -15.93
CA ARG A 164 -2.33 7.25 -17.39
C ARG A 164 -3.68 7.44 -18.06
N GLU A 165 -3.67 8.14 -19.18
CA GLU A 165 -4.83 8.21 -20.06
C GLU A 165 -4.95 6.92 -20.89
N GLU A 166 -6.13 6.70 -21.48
CA GLU A 166 -6.54 5.45 -22.11
C GLU A 166 -5.70 5.02 -23.33
N LYS A 167 -4.92 5.92 -23.93
CA LYS A 167 -4.24 5.66 -25.21
C LYS A 167 -2.73 5.80 -25.09
N ARG A 168 -2.03 4.68 -25.22
CA ARG A 168 -0.59 4.63 -25.52
C ARG A 168 -0.33 3.58 -26.60
N THR A 169 0.04 4.05 -27.79
CA THR A 169 0.84 3.27 -28.74
C THR A 169 2.29 3.34 -28.26
N GLU A 170 2.70 2.37 -27.45
CA GLU A 170 4.07 2.31 -26.94
C GLU A 170 4.83 1.13 -27.52
N GLU A 171 5.99 1.44 -28.09
CA GLU A 171 7.04 0.45 -28.22
C GLU A 171 7.54 0.08 -26.83
N TYR A 172 7.47 -1.22 -26.52
CA TYR A 172 7.91 -1.77 -25.26
C TYR A 172 9.35 -2.28 -25.36
N ASP A 173 10.18 -1.84 -24.42
CA ASP A 173 11.56 -2.30 -24.28
C ASP A 173 11.58 -3.71 -23.63
N TYR A 174 10.56 -4.02 -22.83
CA TYR A 174 10.46 -5.27 -22.08
C TYR A 174 9.09 -5.93 -22.25
N ASP A 175 9.08 -7.26 -22.35
CA ASP A 175 7.88 -8.06 -22.32
C ASP A 175 7.38 -8.25 -20.87
N LEU A 176 8.31 -8.31 -19.92
CA LEU A 176 8.04 -8.47 -18.50
C LEU A 176 8.78 -7.45 -17.64
N CYS A 177 8.15 -7.06 -16.53
CA CYS A 177 8.78 -6.24 -15.51
C CYS A 177 8.51 -6.79 -14.11
N PHE A 178 9.57 -6.99 -13.35
CA PHE A 178 9.50 -7.23 -11.92
C PHE A 178 10.30 -6.18 -11.17
N ILE A 179 9.66 -5.51 -10.21
CA ILE A 179 10.30 -4.58 -9.28
C ILE A 179 9.73 -4.85 -7.89
N GLY A 180 10.57 -5.32 -6.96
CA GLY A 180 10.11 -5.55 -5.60
C GLY A 180 11.17 -6.08 -4.65
N THR A 181 10.93 -5.89 -3.36
CA THR A 181 11.76 -6.42 -2.28
C THR A 181 11.75 -7.94 -2.29
N ILE A 182 12.88 -8.60 -2.12
CA ILE A 182 12.91 -10.05 -1.99
C ILE A 182 12.63 -10.45 -0.54
N HIS A 183 11.65 -11.31 -0.34
CA HIS A 183 11.30 -11.89 0.95
C HIS A 183 10.58 -13.23 0.77
N SER A 184 10.43 -13.98 1.87
CA SER A 184 9.70 -15.26 1.89
C SER A 184 10.20 -16.21 0.80
N ASP A 185 9.28 -16.74 -0.01
CA ASP A 185 9.47 -17.62 -1.18
C ASP A 185 9.46 -16.86 -2.53
N ARG A 186 9.44 -15.51 -2.50
CA ARG A 186 9.36 -14.68 -3.73
C ARG A 186 10.53 -14.97 -4.67
N TRP A 187 11.74 -15.14 -4.12
CA TRP A 187 12.93 -15.45 -4.92
C TRP A 187 12.79 -16.76 -5.70
N LYS A 188 12.29 -17.81 -5.06
CA LYS A 188 12.04 -19.12 -5.70
C LYS A 188 11.10 -18.99 -6.91
N ILE A 189 10.01 -18.23 -6.75
CA ILE A 189 9.03 -18.02 -7.82
C ILE A 189 9.67 -17.24 -8.98
N LEU A 190 10.39 -16.15 -8.66
CA LEU A 190 10.99 -15.31 -9.69
C LEU A 190 12.08 -16.03 -10.48
N LYS A 191 12.89 -16.87 -9.85
CA LYS A 191 13.87 -17.71 -10.56
C LYS A 191 13.19 -18.57 -11.61
N GLU A 192 12.07 -19.20 -11.25
CA GLU A 192 11.34 -20.06 -12.17
C GLU A 192 10.70 -19.26 -13.32
N LEU A 193 10.15 -18.07 -13.02
CA LEU A 193 9.63 -17.18 -14.07
C LEU A 193 10.73 -16.63 -14.98
N LYS A 194 11.92 -16.32 -14.43
CA LYS A 194 13.08 -15.85 -15.20
C LYS A 194 13.55 -16.94 -16.16
N ARG A 195 13.72 -18.18 -15.68
CA ARG A 195 14.06 -19.35 -16.49
C ARG A 195 13.07 -19.56 -17.64
N GLN A 196 11.77 -19.53 -17.36
CA GLN A 196 10.72 -19.65 -18.39
C GLN A 196 10.69 -18.47 -19.36
N SER A 197 11.10 -17.28 -18.92
CA SER A 197 11.20 -16.10 -19.80
C SER A 197 12.36 -16.26 -20.78
N GLU A 198 13.51 -16.76 -20.33
CA GLU A 198 14.68 -17.06 -21.16
C GLU A 198 14.36 -18.14 -22.20
N GLU A 199 13.70 -19.24 -21.80
CA GLU A 199 13.25 -20.30 -22.73
C GLU A 199 12.31 -19.80 -23.83
N LYS A 200 11.54 -18.74 -23.54
CA LYS A 200 10.60 -18.11 -24.46
C LYS A 200 11.20 -16.91 -25.22
N ASN A 201 12.49 -16.61 -25.04
CA ASN A 201 13.18 -15.44 -25.60
C ASN A 201 12.52 -14.10 -25.26
N LEU A 202 12.03 -13.95 -24.02
CA LEU A 202 11.34 -12.75 -23.57
C LEU A 202 12.28 -11.79 -22.85
N ARG A 203 12.14 -10.49 -23.14
CA ARG A 203 12.93 -9.44 -22.50
C ARG A 203 12.31 -9.09 -21.15
N ILE A 204 13.07 -9.25 -20.08
CA ILE A 204 12.62 -8.93 -18.72
C ILE A 204 13.41 -7.78 -18.11
N PHE A 205 12.71 -6.75 -17.63
CA PHE A 205 13.28 -5.82 -16.67
C PHE A 205 13.16 -6.43 -15.27
N TYR A 206 14.30 -6.73 -14.64
CA TYR A 206 14.35 -7.51 -13.42
C TYR A 206 15.06 -6.72 -12.31
N TYR A 207 14.32 -6.27 -11.29
CA TYR A 207 14.83 -5.49 -10.17
C TYR A 207 14.45 -6.12 -8.82
N PRO A 208 15.11 -7.24 -8.43
CA PRO A 208 14.96 -7.84 -7.11
C PRO A 208 15.76 -7.04 -6.06
N TYR A 209 15.04 -6.31 -5.21
CA TYR A 209 15.64 -5.45 -4.18
C TYR A 209 15.87 -6.19 -2.86
N LEU A 210 17.01 -5.97 -2.21
CA LEU A 210 17.29 -6.39 -0.84
C LEU A 210 17.71 -5.19 0.00
N GLN A 211 17.41 -5.21 1.30
CA GLN A 211 17.68 -4.08 2.19
C GLN A 211 19.17 -3.81 2.42
N SER A 212 20.01 -4.85 2.31
CA SER A 212 21.46 -4.73 2.41
C SER A 212 22.17 -5.99 1.89
N LYS A 213 23.46 -5.85 1.56
CA LYS A 213 24.33 -6.99 1.22
C LYS A 213 24.40 -8.02 2.36
N PHE A 214 24.34 -7.57 3.60
CA PHE A 214 24.27 -8.47 4.77
C PHE A 214 23.04 -9.38 4.72
N ILE A 215 21.86 -8.85 4.38
CA ILE A 215 20.63 -9.66 4.25
C ILE A 215 20.78 -10.70 3.14
N TYR A 216 21.46 -10.38 2.03
CA TYR A 216 21.76 -11.35 0.99
C TYR A 216 22.58 -12.53 1.53
N TYR A 217 23.72 -12.27 2.19
CA TYR A 217 24.56 -13.34 2.73
C TYR A 217 23.85 -14.15 3.82
N PHE A 218 23.04 -13.49 4.65
CA PHE A 218 22.19 -14.18 5.61
C PHE A 218 21.22 -15.14 4.92
N TYR A 219 20.45 -14.67 3.91
CA TYR A 219 19.55 -15.52 3.15
C TYR A 219 20.28 -16.63 2.40
N ARG A 220 21.43 -16.36 1.79
CA ARG A 220 22.27 -17.39 1.16
C ARG A 220 22.69 -18.48 2.14
N PHE A 221 22.92 -18.15 3.40
CA PHE A 221 23.24 -19.14 4.43
C PHE A 221 22.03 -19.98 4.85
N ILE A 222 20.88 -19.34 5.12
CA ILE A 222 19.72 -20.01 5.73
C ILE A 222 18.67 -20.55 4.74
N LYS A 223 18.68 -20.13 3.47
CA LYS A 223 17.62 -20.43 2.49
C LYS A 223 18.16 -21.18 1.27
N PRO A 224 17.71 -22.42 1.03
CA PRO A 224 18.17 -23.22 -0.11
C PRO A 224 17.98 -22.54 -1.48
N GLU A 225 16.92 -21.76 -1.65
CA GLU A 225 16.64 -21.09 -2.93
C GLU A 225 17.65 -19.99 -3.31
N PHE A 226 18.54 -19.59 -2.40
CA PHE A 226 19.61 -18.61 -2.63
C PHE A 226 20.97 -19.25 -2.90
N TRP A 227 21.15 -20.56 -2.71
CA TRP A 227 22.46 -21.22 -2.80
C TRP A 227 23.13 -21.11 -4.18
N ASP A 228 22.33 -21.03 -5.24
CA ASP A 228 22.76 -20.86 -6.63
C ASP A 228 22.65 -19.42 -7.14
N SER A 229 22.26 -18.47 -6.29
CA SER A 229 22.20 -17.05 -6.66
C SER A 229 23.55 -16.35 -6.51
N THR A 230 23.76 -15.28 -7.27
CA THR A 230 24.92 -14.38 -7.13
C THR A 230 24.48 -13.02 -6.59
N ILE A 231 25.38 -12.30 -5.91
CA ILE A 231 25.02 -11.02 -5.29
C ILE A 231 24.63 -9.96 -6.33
N ASP A 232 25.18 -10.05 -7.54
CA ASP A 232 24.95 -9.12 -8.64
C ASP A 232 23.57 -9.29 -9.29
N GLU A 233 22.85 -10.37 -8.97
CA GLU A 233 21.45 -10.50 -9.34
C GLU A 233 20.53 -9.60 -8.52
N PHE A 234 21.01 -9.01 -7.42
CA PHE A 234 20.23 -8.21 -6.49
C PHE A 234 20.63 -6.74 -6.48
N TYR A 235 19.61 -5.90 -6.29
CA TYR A 235 19.79 -4.47 -6.10
C TYR A 235 19.65 -4.10 -4.63
N PHE A 236 20.41 -3.12 -4.18
CA PHE A 236 20.41 -2.66 -2.79
C PHE A 236 19.94 -1.20 -2.64
N GLU A 237 19.62 -0.56 -3.76
CA GLU A 237 19.12 0.81 -3.81
C GLU A 237 17.61 0.82 -4.07
N LYS A 238 16.90 1.70 -3.38
CA LYS A 238 15.46 1.88 -3.59
C LYS A 238 15.24 2.73 -4.84
N LEU A 239 14.36 2.28 -5.72
CA LEU A 239 13.90 3.10 -6.84
C LEU A 239 12.85 4.11 -6.36
N SER A 240 12.88 5.31 -6.94
CA SER A 240 11.82 6.31 -6.77
C SER A 240 10.56 5.88 -7.52
N GLY A 241 9.40 6.43 -7.12
CA GLY A 241 8.13 6.20 -7.82
C GLY A 241 8.19 6.53 -9.31
N ASP A 242 8.87 7.63 -9.67
CA ASP A 242 9.04 8.04 -11.07
C ASP A 242 9.87 7.06 -11.88
N MET A 243 10.96 6.53 -11.32
CA MET A 243 11.81 5.55 -12.00
C MET A 243 11.07 4.22 -12.18
N ILE A 244 10.31 3.80 -11.17
CA ILE A 244 9.42 2.65 -11.24
C ILE A 244 8.40 2.85 -12.36
N SER A 245 7.69 3.99 -12.35
CA SER A 245 6.65 4.34 -13.31
C SER A 245 7.20 4.35 -14.75
N LYS A 246 8.38 4.93 -14.98
CA LYS A 246 9.07 4.89 -16.29
C LYS A 246 9.42 3.49 -16.76
N LYS A 247 9.92 2.63 -15.87
CA LYS A 247 10.26 1.24 -16.22
C LYS A 247 9.01 0.41 -16.51
N VAL A 248 7.94 0.62 -15.76
CA VAL A 248 6.66 -0.04 -16.00
C VAL A 248 6.03 0.42 -17.31
N ASP A 249 6.09 1.72 -17.65
CA ASP A 249 5.62 2.23 -18.94
C ASP A 249 6.27 1.49 -20.11
N LYS A 250 7.60 1.31 -20.05
CA LYS A 250 8.39 0.57 -21.05
C LYS A 250 8.20 -0.95 -21.04
N SER A 251 7.26 -1.47 -20.24
CA SER A 251 7.01 -2.90 -20.09
C SER A 251 5.58 -3.27 -20.47
N LYS A 252 5.41 -4.42 -21.13
CA LYS A 252 4.09 -4.94 -21.51
C LYS A 252 3.30 -5.45 -20.31
N ILE A 253 3.92 -6.30 -19.49
CA ILE A 253 3.27 -7.00 -18.39
C ILE A 253 4.11 -6.83 -17.12
N VAL A 254 3.44 -6.60 -15.98
CA VAL A 254 4.10 -6.52 -14.67
C VAL A 254 3.84 -7.77 -13.85
N ILE A 255 4.89 -8.27 -13.21
CA ILE A 255 4.82 -9.41 -12.28
C ILE A 255 4.69 -8.88 -10.86
N ASP A 256 3.62 -9.29 -10.17
CA ASP A 256 3.38 -9.04 -8.76
C ASP A 256 3.33 -10.36 -7.98
N ILE A 257 4.03 -10.43 -6.85
CA ILE A 257 4.07 -11.65 -6.04
C ILE A 257 3.87 -11.22 -4.60
N GLN A 258 2.68 -11.26 -4.04
CA GLN A 258 2.43 -10.85 -2.65
C GLN A 258 3.10 -11.79 -1.62
N HIS A 259 3.14 -11.38 -0.35
CA HIS A 259 3.61 -12.25 0.74
C HIS A 259 2.62 -13.42 0.95
N PRO A 260 3.06 -14.67 1.24
CA PRO A 260 2.13 -15.82 1.37
C PRO A 260 1.04 -15.67 2.44
N ARG A 261 1.32 -14.87 3.47
CA ARG A 261 0.39 -14.56 4.58
C ARG A 261 -0.43 -13.29 4.35
N GLN A 262 -0.34 -12.66 3.18
CA GLN A 262 -1.08 -11.46 2.87
C GLN A 262 -2.27 -11.81 1.99
N ASN A 263 -3.48 -11.43 2.42
CA ASN A 263 -4.71 -11.61 1.65
C ASN A 263 -4.98 -10.39 0.77
N GLY A 264 -5.04 -9.19 1.38
CA GLY A 264 -5.26 -7.93 0.66
C GLY A 264 -4.26 -7.69 -0.49
N LEU A 265 -4.69 -6.94 -1.51
CA LEU A 265 -3.86 -6.63 -2.67
C LEU A 265 -2.62 -5.80 -2.31
N THR A 266 -1.55 -5.97 -3.10
CA THR A 266 -0.37 -5.12 -2.94
C THR A 266 -0.65 -3.74 -3.54
N ILE A 267 0.10 -2.72 -3.11
CA ILE A 267 0.04 -1.40 -3.73
C ILE A 267 0.39 -1.48 -5.23
N ARG A 268 1.32 -2.37 -5.61
CA ARG A 268 1.72 -2.62 -7.00
C ARG A 268 0.54 -3.03 -7.86
N THR A 269 -0.35 -3.87 -7.33
CA THR A 269 -1.60 -4.24 -8.02
C THR A 269 -2.41 -3.01 -8.41
N ILE A 270 -2.63 -2.09 -7.46
CA ILE A 270 -3.45 -0.91 -7.70
C ILE A 270 -2.73 0.13 -8.57
N GLU A 271 -1.41 0.28 -8.43
CA GLU A 271 -0.59 1.11 -9.33
C GLU A 271 -0.75 0.69 -10.80
N MET A 272 -0.81 -0.63 -11.10
CA MET A 272 -0.98 -1.10 -12.47
C MET A 272 -2.37 -0.80 -13.04
N ILE A 273 -3.38 -0.66 -12.18
CA ILE A 273 -4.67 -0.13 -12.59
C ILE A 273 -4.49 1.31 -13.07
N GLY A 274 -3.84 2.16 -12.26
CA GLY A 274 -3.51 3.52 -12.65
C GLY A 274 -2.75 3.59 -13.99
N MET A 275 -1.84 2.65 -14.22
CA MET A 275 -0.98 2.66 -15.40
C MET A 275 -1.59 1.97 -16.64
N ASN A 276 -2.82 1.44 -16.55
CA ASN A 276 -3.44 0.63 -17.61
C ASN A 276 -2.54 -0.53 -18.07
N LYS A 277 -1.93 -1.25 -17.11
CA LYS A 277 -0.97 -2.33 -17.38
C LYS A 277 -1.55 -3.71 -17.13
N LYS A 278 -1.21 -4.65 -18.02
CA LYS A 278 -1.46 -6.06 -17.79
C LYS A 278 -0.57 -6.57 -16.66
N MET A 279 -1.09 -7.52 -15.89
CA MET A 279 -0.39 -8.06 -14.72
C MET A 279 -0.46 -9.57 -14.66
N ILE A 280 0.63 -10.18 -14.19
CA ILE A 280 0.65 -11.54 -13.67
C ILE A 280 0.81 -11.44 -12.15
N THR A 281 -0.14 -11.97 -11.37
CA THR A 281 -0.08 -11.90 -9.89
C THR A 281 -0.26 -13.26 -9.23
N THR A 282 0.45 -13.51 -8.12
CA THR A 282 0.13 -14.67 -7.26
C THR A 282 -1.02 -14.40 -6.28
N ASN A 283 -1.61 -13.21 -6.29
CA ASN A 283 -2.72 -12.87 -5.39
C ASN A 283 -4.05 -13.36 -5.96
N GLN A 284 -4.55 -14.46 -5.41
CA GLN A 284 -5.81 -15.06 -5.85
C GLN A 284 -7.03 -14.24 -5.42
N ASP A 285 -6.92 -13.44 -4.36
CA ASP A 285 -8.01 -12.62 -3.86
C ASP A 285 -8.44 -11.54 -4.86
N ILE A 286 -7.57 -11.22 -5.83
CA ILE A 286 -7.87 -10.24 -6.88
C ILE A 286 -9.15 -10.53 -7.66
N ARG A 287 -9.60 -11.79 -7.71
CA ARG A 287 -10.88 -12.18 -8.35
C ARG A 287 -12.11 -11.54 -7.70
N ASN A 288 -11.99 -11.11 -6.45
CA ASN A 288 -13.08 -10.50 -5.67
C ASN A 288 -13.15 -8.98 -5.83
N TYR A 289 -12.33 -8.39 -6.70
CA TYR A 289 -12.28 -6.94 -6.93
C TYR A 289 -13.03 -6.59 -8.21
N ASP A 290 -13.76 -5.48 -8.17
CA ASP A 290 -14.62 -5.00 -9.26
C ASP A 290 -13.88 -4.66 -10.56
N PHE A 291 -12.56 -4.44 -10.51
CA PHE A 291 -11.71 -4.24 -11.68
C PHE A 291 -11.12 -5.53 -12.26
N TYR A 292 -11.36 -6.69 -11.65
CA TYR A 292 -10.79 -7.94 -12.14
C TYR A 292 -11.28 -8.26 -13.55
N ASN A 293 -10.34 -8.38 -14.48
CA ASN A 293 -10.60 -8.81 -15.84
C ASN A 293 -9.50 -9.80 -16.27
N PRO A 294 -9.84 -11.04 -16.65
CA PRO A 294 -8.85 -12.03 -17.09
C PRO A 294 -8.09 -11.62 -18.36
N GLU A 295 -8.62 -10.68 -19.16
CA GLU A 295 -7.90 -10.10 -20.30
C GLU A 295 -6.78 -9.14 -19.87
N ASN A 296 -6.82 -8.63 -18.63
CA ASN A 296 -5.78 -7.76 -18.06
C ASN A 296 -4.92 -8.45 -17.01
N ILE A 297 -5.48 -9.42 -16.29
CA ILE A 297 -4.89 -9.98 -15.09
C ILE A 297 -4.84 -11.50 -15.19
N CYS A 298 -3.62 -12.05 -15.20
CA CYS A 298 -3.39 -13.48 -15.12
C CYS A 298 -3.01 -13.86 -13.68
N ILE A 299 -3.72 -14.84 -13.11
CA ILE A 299 -3.44 -15.33 -11.75
C ILE A 299 -2.48 -16.52 -11.82
N LEU A 300 -1.30 -16.34 -11.24
CA LEU A 300 -0.22 -17.31 -11.19
C LEU A 300 -0.39 -18.28 -10.02
N ASN A 301 -0.28 -19.58 -10.29
CA ASN A 301 -0.20 -20.58 -9.24
C ASN A 301 1.14 -20.48 -8.51
N ARG A 302 1.13 -20.07 -7.24
CA ARG A 302 2.33 -19.89 -6.41
C ARG A 302 3.18 -21.17 -6.26
N ARG A 303 2.55 -22.34 -6.19
CA ARG A 303 3.24 -23.62 -5.96
C ARG A 303 3.85 -24.21 -7.23
N LYS A 304 3.23 -23.92 -8.38
CA LYS A 304 3.67 -24.35 -9.71
C LYS A 304 3.60 -23.14 -10.65
N PRO A 305 4.53 -22.17 -10.51
CA PRO A 305 4.49 -20.97 -11.30
C PRO A 305 4.73 -21.33 -12.76
N ALA A 306 3.75 -21.05 -13.61
CA ALA A 306 3.83 -21.21 -15.05
C ALA A 306 3.57 -19.86 -15.69
N LEU A 307 4.55 -19.39 -16.47
CA LEU A 307 4.51 -18.14 -17.18
C LEU A 307 3.56 -18.28 -18.37
N ASN A 308 2.32 -17.88 -18.16
CA ASN A 308 1.28 -17.85 -19.18
C ASN A 308 1.01 -16.39 -19.57
N MET A 309 1.28 -16.06 -20.83
CA MET A 309 1.04 -14.72 -21.41
C MET A 309 -0.11 -14.71 -22.41
N ASN A 310 -1.03 -15.67 -22.33
CA ASN A 310 -2.14 -15.82 -23.27
C ASN A 310 -3.26 -14.80 -22.98
N PHE A 311 -2.92 -13.51 -22.93
CA PHE A 311 -3.90 -12.44 -23.01
C PHE A 311 -4.41 -12.37 -24.45
N LYS A 312 -5.74 -12.34 -24.66
CA LYS A 312 -6.33 -12.46 -26.01
C LYS A 312 -6.43 -11.13 -26.75
N SER A 313 -6.22 -10.04 -26.04
CA SER A 313 -6.39 -8.66 -26.52
C SER A 313 -5.31 -7.75 -25.93
N ASP A 314 -5.30 -6.48 -26.34
CA ASP A 314 -4.57 -5.41 -25.64
C ASP A 314 -5.19 -5.12 -24.26
N TYR A 315 -4.68 -4.14 -23.52
CA TYR A 315 -5.26 -3.81 -22.21
C TYR A 315 -6.71 -3.31 -22.38
N MET A 316 -7.65 -3.96 -21.70
CA MET A 316 -9.04 -3.52 -21.64
C MET A 316 -9.19 -2.41 -20.60
N THR A 317 -9.39 -1.18 -21.06
CA THR A 317 -9.56 -0.02 -20.18
C THR A 317 -10.77 -0.18 -19.25
N LEU A 318 -10.61 0.21 -17.99
CA LEU A 318 -11.73 0.26 -17.05
C LEU A 318 -12.63 1.44 -17.35
N ASP A 319 -13.91 1.34 -16.96
CA ASP A 319 -14.79 2.50 -16.92
C ASP A 319 -14.17 3.64 -16.09
N LYS A 320 -14.37 4.89 -16.53
CA LYS A 320 -13.73 6.06 -15.92
C LYS A 320 -14.10 6.25 -14.45
N ALA A 321 -15.32 5.92 -14.04
CA ALA A 321 -15.72 6.01 -12.63
C ALA A 321 -15.00 4.95 -11.79
N LEU A 322 -14.93 3.72 -12.31
CA LEU A 322 -14.21 2.62 -11.67
C LEU A 322 -12.70 2.90 -11.59
N TYR A 323 -12.08 3.38 -12.66
CA TYR A 323 -10.67 3.78 -12.66
C TYR A 323 -10.40 4.86 -11.60
N ASN A 324 -11.22 5.91 -11.56
CA ASN A 324 -11.05 7.00 -10.59
C ASN A 324 -11.35 6.59 -9.15
N LYS A 325 -12.16 5.53 -8.92
CA LYS A 325 -12.37 4.94 -7.59
C LYS A 325 -11.05 4.54 -6.93
N TYR A 326 -10.04 4.12 -7.70
CA TYR A 326 -8.74 3.69 -7.20
C TYR A 326 -7.67 4.78 -7.12
N SER A 327 -8.00 6.03 -7.47
CA SER A 327 -7.07 7.15 -7.29
C SER A 327 -6.89 7.53 -5.82
N LEU A 328 -5.72 8.10 -5.48
CA LEU A 328 -5.44 8.63 -4.15
C LEU A 328 -6.47 9.69 -3.70
N GLU A 329 -6.94 10.54 -4.62
CA GLU A 329 -7.98 11.53 -4.35
C GLU A 329 -9.28 10.86 -3.86
N SER A 330 -9.84 9.94 -4.64
CA SER A 330 -11.04 9.18 -4.22
C SER A 330 -10.80 8.43 -2.91
N TRP A 331 -9.61 7.86 -2.74
CA TRP A 331 -9.26 7.14 -1.53
C TRP A 331 -9.31 8.02 -0.29
N ILE A 332 -8.75 9.24 -0.35
CA ILE A 332 -8.77 10.20 0.76
C ILE A 332 -10.20 10.52 1.19
N TYR A 333 -11.10 10.81 0.25
CA TYR A 333 -12.49 11.10 0.60
C TYR A 333 -13.17 9.90 1.29
N GLU A 334 -13.00 8.70 0.74
CA GLU A 334 -13.63 7.49 1.26
C GLU A 334 -13.07 7.10 2.65
N VAL A 335 -11.76 7.21 2.90
CA VAL A 335 -11.18 6.87 4.24
C VAL A 335 -11.46 7.91 5.32
N LEU A 336 -11.82 9.15 4.94
CA LEU A 336 -12.36 10.15 5.87
C LEU A 336 -13.87 9.95 6.12
N GLY A 337 -14.47 8.93 5.51
CA GLY A 337 -15.88 8.61 5.57
C GLY A 337 -16.75 9.71 4.95
N ASN A 338 -16.24 10.41 3.94
CA ASN A 338 -17.04 11.31 3.11
C ASN A 338 -17.58 10.44 1.96
N GLU A 339 -18.86 10.08 2.02
CA GLU A 339 -19.50 9.32 0.94
C GLU A 339 -19.65 10.16 -0.34
N LYS A 340 -19.64 9.49 -1.49
CA LYS A 340 -19.70 10.09 -2.84
C LYS A 340 -21.12 10.44 -3.28
#